data_AF-A0A077ZL66-F1
#
_entry.id   AF-A0A077ZL66-F1
#
_cell.length_a   1.000
_cell.length_b   1.000
_cell.length_c   1.000
_cell.angle_alpha   90.00
_cell.angle_beta   90.00
_cell.angle_gamma   90.00
#
_symmetry.space_group_name_H-M   'P 1'
#
loop_
_entity.id
_entity.type
_entity.pdbx_description
1 polymer ?
#
loop_
_entity_poly.entity_id
_entity_poly.type
_entity_poly.pdbx_seq_one_letter_code
_entity_poly.pdbx_strand_id
1 'polypeptide(L)'
;MIQEQTMLNVADNSGARRVMCIKVLGGSHRRYAGVGDIIKITIKEAIPRGKVKKGDVLKAVVVRTKKGVRRPDGSVIRFDGNACVLLNNNSEQPIGTRIFGPKYSKERIMAAKIRRDDEVIVLTGKDKGKRGKVKNVLSSGKVIVEGINLVKKHQKPVPALNQPGGIVEKEAAIQVSNVAIFNAATGKADRRNYQVIWSSTMAKLHDYYKDEVVKKLMTEFNYNSVMQVPRVEKITLNMGVGEAIADKKLLDNAAADLAAISGQKPLITKARKSVAGFKIRQGYPIGCKVTLRGERMWEFFERLITIAVPRIRDFRGLSAKSFDGRGNYSMGVREQIIFPEIDYDKVDRVRGLDITITTTAKSDEEGRALLAAFDFPFRK
;
A
#
# COMPACT_ATOMS: atom_id res chain seq x y z
N MET A 1 -2.21 17.77 -12.13
CA MET A 1 -3.05 18.48 -13.09
C MET A 1 -2.80 17.79 -14.40
N ILE A 2 -3.88 17.52 -15.10
CA ILE A 2 -3.84 16.91 -16.41
C ILE A 2 -4.04 18.04 -17.40
N GLN A 3 -3.19 18.08 -18.42
CA GLN A 3 -3.31 19.00 -19.55
C GLN A 3 -3.21 18.18 -20.84
N GLU A 4 -3.37 18.82 -21.98
CA GLU A 4 -3.14 18.18 -23.27
C GLU A 4 -1.73 17.54 -23.33
N GLN A 5 -1.62 16.42 -24.03
CA GLN A 5 -0.43 15.57 -24.12
C GLN A 5 0.00 14.89 -22.81
N THR A 6 -0.71 15.09 -21.69
CA THR A 6 -0.41 14.37 -20.44
C THR A 6 -0.72 12.88 -20.61
N MET A 7 0.22 12.02 -20.23
CA MET A 7 0.03 10.57 -20.18
C MET A 7 -0.64 10.15 -18.87
N LEU A 8 -1.62 9.26 -18.96
CA LEU A 8 -2.34 8.67 -17.83
C LEU A 8 -2.34 7.15 -17.93
N ASN A 9 -2.32 6.49 -16.78
CA ASN A 9 -2.59 5.07 -16.68
C ASN A 9 -4.10 4.81 -16.68
N VAL A 10 -4.52 3.68 -17.22
CA VAL A 10 -5.93 3.27 -17.15
C VAL A 10 -6.16 2.49 -15.86
N ALA A 11 -7.18 2.89 -15.10
CA ALA A 11 -7.54 2.30 -13.81
C ALA A 11 -8.81 1.45 -13.91
N ASP A 12 -9.01 0.75 -15.03
CA ASP A 12 -10.12 -0.18 -15.23
C ASP A 12 -9.69 -1.41 -16.02
N ASN A 13 -10.59 -2.40 -16.13
CA ASN A 13 -10.37 -3.63 -16.87
C ASN A 13 -10.82 -3.57 -18.35
N SER A 14 -10.84 -2.39 -18.99
CA SER A 14 -11.23 -2.26 -20.41
C SER A 14 -10.23 -2.91 -21.39
N GLY A 15 -8.99 -3.11 -20.95
CA GLY A 15 -7.88 -3.64 -21.75
C GLY A 15 -6.89 -2.57 -22.22
N ALA A 16 -7.19 -1.28 -22.06
CA ALA A 16 -6.21 -0.23 -22.25
C ALA A 16 -5.22 -0.16 -21.07
N ARG A 17 -3.96 0.21 -21.36
CA ARG A 17 -2.90 0.36 -20.35
C ARG A 17 -2.51 1.81 -20.15
N ARG A 18 -2.24 2.51 -21.26
CA ARG A 18 -1.79 3.91 -21.27
C ARG A 18 -2.56 4.72 -22.28
N VAL A 19 -2.92 5.92 -21.86
CA VAL A 19 -3.67 6.88 -22.67
C VAL A 19 -3.04 8.25 -22.59
N MET A 20 -3.28 9.06 -23.62
CA MET A 20 -2.82 10.43 -23.70
C MET A 20 -4.03 11.35 -23.71
N CYS A 21 -4.04 12.37 -22.85
CA CYS A 21 -5.03 13.44 -22.91
C CYS A 21 -4.84 14.25 -24.20
N ILE A 22 -5.90 14.37 -25.00
CA ILE A 22 -5.93 15.22 -26.20
C ILE A 22 -6.55 16.57 -25.87
N LYS A 23 -7.63 16.58 -25.08
CA LYS A 23 -8.41 17.78 -24.79
C LYS A 23 -9.08 17.67 -23.41
N VAL A 24 -9.08 18.76 -22.66
CA VAL A 24 -9.87 18.88 -21.42
C VAL A 24 -11.28 19.35 -21.76
N LEU A 25 -12.31 18.67 -21.24
CA LEU A 25 -13.72 19.04 -21.50
C LEU A 25 -14.28 19.95 -20.39
N GLY A 26 -15.46 20.54 -20.63
CA GLY A 26 -16.17 21.35 -19.63
C GLY A 26 -15.90 22.86 -19.67
N GLY A 27 -15.38 23.41 -20.78
CA GLY A 27 -15.27 24.86 -20.99
C GLY A 27 -14.36 25.24 -22.18
N SER A 28 -14.62 26.39 -22.81
CA SER A 28 -13.92 26.84 -24.03
C SER A 28 -12.43 27.15 -23.80
N HIS A 29 -12.09 27.69 -22.63
CA HIS A 29 -10.70 28.10 -22.29
C HIS A 29 -10.06 27.24 -21.20
N ARG A 30 -10.65 26.08 -20.89
CA ARG A 30 -10.18 25.23 -19.79
C ARG A 30 -8.91 24.47 -20.21
N ARG A 31 -7.77 24.83 -19.61
CA ARG A 31 -6.46 24.23 -19.93
C ARG A 31 -6.07 23.03 -19.06
N TYR A 32 -6.73 22.87 -17.90
CA TYR A 32 -6.35 21.88 -16.90
C TYR A 32 -7.55 21.09 -16.38
N ALA A 33 -7.34 19.80 -16.15
CA ALA A 33 -8.26 18.89 -15.48
C ALA A 33 -7.71 18.43 -14.12
N GLY A 34 -8.61 18.34 -13.14
CA GLY A 34 -8.43 17.74 -11.83
C GLY A 34 -9.10 16.37 -11.73
N VAL A 35 -9.15 15.81 -10.52
CA VAL A 35 -9.90 14.57 -10.24
C VAL A 35 -11.40 14.84 -10.40
N GLY A 36 -12.11 13.94 -11.06
CA GLY A 36 -13.55 14.04 -11.36
C GLY A 36 -13.88 14.67 -12.71
N ASP A 37 -12.92 15.35 -13.33
CA ASP A 37 -13.14 15.96 -14.65
C ASP A 37 -13.08 14.94 -15.78
N ILE A 38 -13.87 15.17 -16.83
CA ILE A 38 -13.85 14.38 -18.07
C ILE A 38 -12.85 14.99 -19.05
N ILE A 39 -12.04 14.12 -19.64
CA ILE A 39 -11.05 14.45 -20.67
C ILE A 39 -11.29 13.59 -21.91
N LYS A 40 -10.93 14.13 -23.09
CA LYS A 40 -10.85 13.37 -24.33
C LYS A 40 -9.45 12.79 -24.45
N ILE A 41 -9.35 11.50 -24.74
CA ILE A 41 -8.09 10.75 -24.71
C ILE A 41 -7.88 9.94 -26.00
N THR A 42 -6.63 9.62 -26.31
CA THR A 42 -6.26 8.57 -27.28
C THR A 42 -5.62 7.41 -26.55
N ILE A 43 -5.97 6.19 -26.92
CA ILE A 43 -5.31 4.98 -26.43
C ILE A 43 -3.94 4.82 -27.08
N LYS A 44 -2.88 4.78 -26.26
CA LYS A 44 -1.50 4.61 -26.73
C LYS A 44 -1.01 3.17 -26.60
N GLU A 45 -1.48 2.46 -25.57
CA GLU A 45 -1.15 1.05 -25.33
C GLU A 45 -2.40 0.30 -24.88
N ALA A 46 -2.67 -0.86 -25.49
CA ALA A 46 -3.78 -1.76 -25.15
C ALA A 46 -3.36 -3.22 -25.28
N ILE A 47 -4.04 -4.10 -24.55
CA ILE A 47 -3.87 -5.56 -24.62
C ILE A 47 -4.51 -6.07 -25.92
N PRO A 48 -3.91 -7.06 -26.62
CA PRO A 48 -4.53 -7.70 -27.78
C PRO A 48 -5.93 -8.25 -27.44
N ARG A 49 -6.89 -8.10 -28.37
CA ARG A 49 -8.29 -8.55 -28.20
C ARG A 49 -9.05 -7.93 -27.00
N GLY A 50 -8.57 -6.82 -26.44
CA GLY A 50 -9.33 -6.04 -25.45
C GLY A 50 -10.58 -5.37 -26.06
N LYS A 51 -11.43 -4.78 -25.20
CA LYS A 51 -12.63 -4.05 -25.66
C LYS A 51 -12.30 -2.80 -26.49
N VAL A 52 -11.08 -2.30 -26.36
CA VAL A 52 -10.59 -1.07 -26.97
C VAL A 52 -9.25 -1.30 -27.65
N LYS A 53 -8.98 -0.58 -28.74
CA LYS A 53 -7.79 -0.72 -29.57
C LYS A 53 -6.85 0.47 -29.44
N LYS A 54 -5.58 0.25 -29.75
CA LYS A 54 -4.59 1.33 -29.85
C LYS A 54 -5.01 2.31 -30.96
N GLY A 55 -4.99 3.59 -30.66
CA GLY A 55 -5.42 4.65 -31.58
C GLY A 55 -6.86 5.13 -31.35
N ASP A 56 -7.69 4.37 -30.63
CA ASP A 56 -9.07 4.78 -30.37
C ASP A 56 -9.13 6.07 -29.55
N VAL A 57 -10.11 6.90 -29.89
CA VAL A 57 -10.36 8.19 -29.24
C VAL A 57 -11.65 8.12 -28.44
N LEU A 58 -11.53 8.28 -27.12
CA LEU A 58 -12.61 8.09 -26.17
C LEU A 58 -12.69 9.25 -25.16
N LYS A 59 -13.76 9.27 -24.38
CA LYS A 59 -13.83 10.07 -23.15
C LYS A 59 -13.26 9.25 -21.99
N ALA A 60 -12.74 9.93 -20.99
CA ALA A 60 -12.31 9.30 -19.75
C ALA A 60 -12.50 10.25 -18.58
N VAL A 61 -12.86 9.72 -17.42
CA VAL A 61 -12.91 10.49 -16.17
C VAL A 61 -11.57 10.36 -15.44
N VAL A 62 -11.01 11.48 -15.00
CA VAL A 62 -9.77 11.50 -14.22
C VAL A 62 -10.08 11.02 -12.81
N VAL A 63 -9.51 9.88 -12.41
CA VAL A 63 -9.71 9.33 -11.06
C VAL A 63 -8.54 9.62 -10.11
N ARG A 64 -7.35 9.91 -10.66
CA ARG A 64 -6.14 10.21 -9.87
C ARG A 64 -5.27 11.26 -10.53
N THR A 65 -4.70 12.15 -9.73
CA THR A 65 -3.70 13.13 -10.18
C THR A 65 -2.46 13.17 -9.30
N LYS A 66 -1.29 13.23 -9.92
CA LYS A 66 0.00 13.41 -9.24
C LYS A 66 0.19 14.79 -8.61
N LYS A 67 -0.48 15.83 -9.15
CA LYS A 67 -0.47 17.17 -8.51
C LYS A 67 -1.26 17.10 -7.22
N GLY A 68 -0.68 17.65 -6.15
CA GLY A 68 -1.35 17.72 -4.87
C GLY A 68 -2.45 18.76 -4.82
N VAL A 69 -3.52 18.42 -4.13
CA VAL A 69 -4.59 19.34 -3.73
C VAL A 69 -4.31 19.77 -2.29
N ARG A 70 -4.16 21.08 -2.10
CA ARG A 70 -3.94 21.67 -0.78
C ARG A 70 -5.29 21.86 -0.09
N ARG A 71 -5.40 21.38 1.14
CA ARG A 71 -6.58 21.53 2.00
C ARG A 71 -6.50 22.82 2.83
N PRO A 72 -7.63 23.30 3.39
CA PRO A 72 -7.66 24.51 4.22
C PRO A 72 -6.74 24.46 5.45
N ASP A 73 -6.49 23.26 5.98
CA ASP A 73 -5.56 23.00 7.10
C ASP A 73 -4.07 23.09 6.70
N GLY A 74 -3.78 23.33 5.41
CA GLY A 74 -2.44 23.41 4.86
C GLY A 74 -1.87 22.07 4.39
N SER A 75 -2.52 20.94 4.68
CA SER A 75 -2.09 19.61 4.22
C SER A 75 -2.25 19.47 2.71
N VAL A 76 -1.44 18.61 2.08
CA VAL A 76 -1.47 18.35 0.64
C VAL A 76 -1.75 16.87 0.39
N ILE A 77 -2.76 16.55 -0.41
CA ILE A 77 -3.07 15.18 -0.82
C ILE A 77 -2.77 15.00 -2.29
N ARG A 78 -2.04 13.94 -2.62
CA ARG A 78 -1.76 13.55 -3.99
C ARG A 78 -1.70 12.04 -4.17
N PHE A 79 -1.72 11.63 -5.43
CA PHE A 79 -1.46 10.25 -5.83
C PHE A 79 -0.04 10.11 -6.36
N ASP A 80 0.45 8.87 -6.46
CA ASP A 80 1.74 8.57 -7.09
C ASP A 80 1.77 8.91 -8.57
N GLY A 81 0.63 8.72 -9.24
CA GLY A 81 0.51 8.85 -10.69
C GLY A 81 -0.85 9.35 -11.11
N ASN A 82 -0.92 9.77 -12.38
CA ASN A 82 -2.16 10.15 -13.04
C ASN A 82 -2.88 8.90 -13.56
N ALA A 83 -4.18 8.81 -13.33
CA ALA A 83 -4.97 7.72 -13.88
C ALA A 83 -6.40 8.15 -14.21
N CYS A 84 -7.00 7.47 -15.17
CA CYS A 84 -8.38 7.68 -15.59
C CYS A 84 -9.12 6.35 -15.79
N VAL A 85 -10.45 6.43 -15.84
CA VAL A 85 -11.35 5.34 -16.21
C VAL A 85 -12.00 5.69 -17.54
N LEU A 86 -12.04 4.74 -18.46
CA LEU A 86 -12.54 4.96 -19.81
C LEU A 86 -14.07 4.98 -19.84
N LEU A 87 -14.61 5.95 -20.57
CA LEU A 87 -16.04 6.15 -20.76
C LEU A 87 -16.41 6.04 -22.24
N ASN A 88 -17.64 5.60 -22.51
CA ASN A 88 -18.21 5.68 -23.84
C ASN A 88 -18.45 7.16 -24.21
N ASN A 89 -18.19 7.52 -25.48
CA ASN A 89 -18.35 8.88 -25.98
C ASN A 89 -19.79 9.40 -25.87
N ASN A 90 -20.78 8.53 -26.09
CA ASN A 90 -22.19 8.91 -26.20
C ASN A 90 -22.89 8.90 -24.84
N SER A 91 -22.79 7.79 -24.09
CA SER A 91 -23.51 7.62 -22.82
C SER A 91 -22.71 8.03 -21.58
N GLU A 92 -21.42 8.35 -21.72
CA GLU A 92 -20.49 8.62 -20.61
C GLU A 92 -20.45 7.52 -19.54
N GLN A 93 -20.90 6.32 -19.88
CA GLN A 93 -20.85 5.15 -19.00
C GLN A 93 -19.46 4.48 -19.07
N PRO A 94 -18.99 3.87 -17.96
CA PRO A 94 -17.73 3.13 -17.95
C PRO A 94 -17.70 1.98 -18.96
N ILE A 95 -16.58 1.84 -19.68
CA ILE A 95 -16.37 0.73 -20.64
C ILE A 95 -15.95 -0.55 -19.89
N GLY A 96 -15.13 -0.38 -18.84
CA GLY A 96 -14.74 -1.44 -17.93
C GLY A 96 -15.88 -1.83 -16.98
N THR A 97 -15.91 -3.09 -16.59
CA THR A 97 -16.83 -3.60 -15.56
C THR A 97 -16.25 -3.45 -14.15
N ARG A 98 -14.95 -3.20 -14.02
CA ARG A 98 -14.24 -3.08 -12.75
C ARG A 98 -13.24 -1.93 -12.78
N ILE A 99 -13.25 -1.11 -11.73
CA ILE A 99 -12.28 -0.04 -11.50
C ILE A 99 -11.23 -0.54 -10.50
N PHE A 100 -9.95 -0.25 -10.77
CA PHE A 100 -8.85 -0.56 -9.86
C PHE A 100 -8.73 0.53 -8.81
N GLY A 101 -8.76 0.13 -7.54
CA GLY A 101 -8.75 1.02 -6.40
C GLY A 101 -7.55 1.98 -6.40
N PRO A 102 -7.74 3.22 -5.92
CA PRO A 102 -6.66 4.20 -5.86
C PRO A 102 -5.55 3.82 -4.88
N LYS A 103 -4.30 3.75 -5.35
CA LYS A 103 -3.10 3.81 -4.50
C LYS A 103 -2.75 5.28 -4.23
N TYR A 104 -2.95 5.74 -3.00
CA TYR A 104 -2.49 7.05 -2.55
C TYR A 104 -1.14 6.85 -1.86
N SER A 105 -0.07 7.46 -2.36
CA SER A 105 1.04 7.77 -1.47
C SER A 105 0.64 9.00 -0.68
N LYS A 106 0.51 8.85 0.63
CA LYS A 106 0.65 10.01 1.52
C LYS A 106 2.10 10.45 1.38
N GLU A 107 2.39 11.26 0.37
CA GLU A 107 3.72 11.79 0.22
C GLU A 107 3.98 12.67 1.44
N ARG A 108 4.97 12.22 2.24
CA ARG A 108 5.51 12.85 3.45
C ARG A 108 4.57 13.93 3.95
N ILE A 109 3.53 13.49 4.65
CA ILE A 109 2.90 14.34 5.66
C ILE A 109 4.04 14.66 6.62
N MET A 110 4.83 15.68 6.32
CA MET A 110 5.28 16.59 7.33
C MET A 110 3.98 17.19 7.85
N ALA A 111 3.26 16.43 8.69
CA ALA A 111 2.22 17.00 9.51
C ALA A 111 3.00 18.05 10.27
N ALA A 112 2.80 19.31 9.93
CA ALA A 112 3.33 20.37 10.72
C ALA A 112 2.91 20.05 12.16
N LYS A 113 3.89 19.92 13.07
CA LYS A 113 3.63 19.55 14.47
C LYS A 113 2.58 20.49 15.10
N ILE A 114 2.54 21.71 14.58
CA ILE A 114 1.66 22.81 14.94
C ILE A 114 0.79 23.14 13.72
N ARG A 115 -0.52 23.25 13.93
CA ARG A 115 -1.53 23.60 12.92
C ARG A 115 -2.05 25.01 13.14
N ARG A 116 -2.80 25.52 12.17
CA ARG A 116 -3.59 26.75 12.34
C ARG A 116 -4.59 26.54 13.48
N ASP A 117 -4.82 27.60 14.26
CA ASP A 117 -5.72 27.68 15.41
C ASP A 117 -5.30 26.85 16.64
N ASP A 118 -4.17 26.13 16.57
CA ASP A 118 -3.56 25.53 17.76
C ASP A 118 -3.11 26.62 18.74
N GLU A 119 -3.33 26.40 20.03
CA GLU A 119 -2.79 27.25 21.09
C GLU A 119 -1.33 26.86 21.36
N VAL A 120 -0.43 27.84 21.29
CA VAL A 120 1.01 27.62 21.44
C VAL A 120 1.62 28.57 22.45
N ILE A 121 2.71 28.12 23.05
CA ILE A 121 3.55 28.90 23.96
C ILE A 121 4.94 29.09 23.36
N VAL A 122 5.50 30.28 23.51
CA VAL A 122 6.85 30.60 23.06
C VAL A 122 7.88 30.06 24.05
N LEU A 123 8.83 29.26 23.56
CA LEU A 123 9.87 28.63 24.37
C LEU A 123 11.10 29.52 24.57
N THR A 124 11.42 30.33 23.56
CA THR A 124 12.67 31.10 23.48
C THR A 124 12.44 32.48 22.86
N GLY A 125 13.33 33.43 23.15
CA GLY A 125 13.28 34.79 22.63
C GLY A 125 12.55 35.78 23.54
N LYS A 126 12.30 36.99 23.01
CA LYS A 126 11.76 38.14 23.75
C LYS A 126 10.39 37.87 24.38
N ASP A 127 9.56 37.09 23.70
CA ASP A 127 8.20 36.77 24.14
C ASP A 127 8.11 35.40 24.83
N LYS A 128 9.22 34.85 25.35
CA LYS A 128 9.24 33.57 26.06
C LYS A 128 8.16 33.50 27.15
N GLY A 129 7.41 32.41 27.18
CA GLY A 129 6.31 32.18 28.12
C GLY A 129 4.96 32.76 27.69
N LYS A 130 4.92 33.67 26.71
CA LYS A 130 3.64 34.16 26.17
C LYS A 130 2.95 33.09 25.35
N ARG A 131 1.61 33.10 25.42
CA ARG A 131 0.71 32.17 24.74
C ARG A 131 -0.10 32.91 23.68
N GLY A 132 -0.48 32.20 22.63
CA GLY A 132 -1.36 32.73 21.58
C GLY A 132 -1.81 31.65 20.62
N LYS A 133 -2.81 31.96 19.81
CA LYS A 133 -3.30 31.06 18.76
C LYS A 133 -2.51 31.23 17.48
N VAL A 134 -2.28 30.13 16.77
CA VAL A 134 -1.53 30.13 15.51
C VAL A 134 -2.43 30.64 14.38
N LYS A 135 -2.18 31.86 13.91
CA LYS A 135 -2.90 32.49 12.80
C LYS A 135 -2.59 31.83 11.46
N ASN A 136 -1.31 31.50 11.23
CA ASN A 136 -0.86 30.91 9.97
C ASN A 136 0.40 30.06 10.14
N VAL A 137 0.48 28.97 9.39
CA VAL A 137 1.66 28.09 9.31
C VAL A 137 2.28 28.23 7.93
N LEU A 138 3.50 28.75 7.87
CA LEU A 138 4.23 28.96 6.63
C LEU A 138 5.00 27.70 6.23
N SER A 139 5.11 27.46 4.91
CA SER A 139 5.86 26.33 4.35
C SER A 139 7.35 26.35 4.69
N SER A 140 7.89 27.52 5.06
CA SER A 140 9.28 27.70 5.47
C SER A 140 9.59 27.19 6.88
N GLY A 141 8.67 26.46 7.54
CA GLY A 141 8.84 26.00 8.92
C GLY A 141 8.75 27.12 9.96
N LYS A 142 7.98 28.16 9.67
CA LYS A 142 7.68 29.27 10.59
C LYS A 142 6.18 29.37 10.84
N VAL A 143 5.79 29.90 11.99
CA VAL A 143 4.40 30.15 12.37
C VAL A 143 4.20 31.61 12.73
N ILE A 144 3.01 32.13 12.45
CA ILE A 144 2.57 33.45 12.90
C ILE A 144 1.56 33.20 14.02
N VAL A 145 1.86 33.74 15.20
CA VAL A 145 1.04 33.59 16.40
C VAL A 145 0.43 34.94 16.74
N GLU A 146 -0.86 34.96 17.05
CA GLU A 146 -1.60 36.18 17.34
C GLU A 146 -1.01 36.92 18.54
N GLY A 147 -0.74 38.22 18.38
CA GLY A 147 -0.22 39.09 19.44
C GLY A 147 1.23 38.83 19.88
N ILE A 148 1.96 37.94 19.21
CA ILE A 148 3.33 37.56 19.58
C ILE A 148 4.30 37.99 18.47
N ASN A 149 5.51 38.43 18.86
CA ASN A 149 6.57 38.85 17.95
C ASN A 149 6.11 40.01 17.05
N LEU A 150 5.53 41.04 17.67
CA LEU A 150 5.02 42.23 17.00
C LEU A 150 6.17 43.10 16.49
N VAL A 151 6.08 43.49 15.21
CA VAL A 151 7.05 44.37 14.55
C VAL A 151 6.32 45.60 14.03
N LYS A 152 6.87 46.78 14.31
CA LYS A 152 6.36 48.06 13.79
C LYS A 152 6.64 48.14 12.30
N LYS A 153 5.60 48.34 11.50
CA LYS A 153 5.68 48.49 10.05
C LYS A 153 4.96 49.77 9.63
N HIS A 154 5.66 50.62 8.88
CA HIS A 154 5.04 51.78 8.28
C HIS A 154 4.09 51.34 7.15
N GLN A 155 2.83 51.75 7.23
CA GLN A 155 1.80 51.48 6.23
C GLN A 155 1.36 52.80 5.59
N LYS A 156 1.47 52.85 4.26
CA LYS A 156 0.95 53.96 3.46
C LYS A 156 -0.58 53.98 3.54
N PRO A 157 -1.22 55.16 3.45
CA PRO A 157 -2.68 55.25 3.40
C PRO A 157 -3.22 54.48 2.19
N VAL A 158 -4.34 53.78 2.39
CA VAL A 158 -5.08 53.09 1.32
C VAL A 158 -6.48 53.72 1.26
N PRO A 159 -6.68 54.79 0.45
CA PRO A 159 -7.94 55.55 0.41
C PRO A 159 -9.14 54.68 0.03
N ALA A 160 -8.95 53.70 -0.86
CA ALA A 160 -10.01 52.79 -1.30
C ALA A 160 -10.62 51.94 -0.17
N LEU A 161 -9.88 51.72 0.93
CA LEU A 161 -10.34 50.98 2.11
C LEU A 161 -10.63 51.92 3.30
N ASN A 162 -10.59 53.24 3.10
CA ASN A 162 -10.65 54.25 4.17
C ASN A 162 -9.62 54.00 5.30
N GLN A 163 -8.45 53.43 4.97
CA GLN A 163 -7.39 53.16 5.94
C GLN A 163 -6.35 54.29 5.91
N PRO A 164 -6.24 55.12 6.98
CA PRO A 164 -5.23 56.17 7.07
C PRO A 164 -3.82 55.57 7.16
N GLY A 165 -2.83 56.35 6.73
CA GLY A 165 -1.42 55.98 6.86
C GLY A 165 -0.97 56.04 8.32
N GLY A 166 -0.01 55.21 8.69
CA GLY A 166 0.48 55.15 10.07
C GLY A 166 1.47 54.03 10.32
N ILE A 167 1.99 53.99 11.55
CA ILE A 167 2.83 52.88 12.01
C ILE A 167 1.89 51.81 12.57
N VAL A 168 1.84 50.65 11.93
CA VAL A 168 1.01 49.51 12.33
C VAL A 168 1.89 48.42 12.91
N GLU A 169 1.50 47.83 14.04
CA GLU A 169 2.16 46.65 14.59
C GLU A 169 1.61 45.38 13.93
N LYS A 170 2.48 44.55 13.37
CA LYS A 170 2.10 43.28 12.71
C LYS A 170 2.86 42.11 13.31
N GLU A 171 2.19 40.97 13.41
CA GLU A 171 2.81 39.75 13.94
C GLU A 171 3.84 39.20 12.94
N ALA A 172 5.09 39.05 13.36
CA ALA A 172 6.16 38.49 12.55
C ALA A 172 6.31 36.98 12.79
N ALA A 173 6.76 36.27 11.76
CA ALA A 173 6.88 34.82 11.80
C ALA A 173 7.98 34.34 12.77
N ILE A 174 7.63 33.37 13.62
CA ILE A 174 8.51 32.70 14.58
C ILE A 174 8.85 31.31 14.05
N GLN A 175 10.07 30.83 14.28
CA GLN A 175 10.47 29.50 13.81
C GLN A 175 9.79 28.39 14.66
N VAL A 176 9.32 27.31 14.01
CA VAL A 176 8.48 26.27 14.64
C VAL A 176 9.14 25.59 15.86
N SER A 177 10.46 25.53 15.95
CA SER A 177 11.15 24.93 17.11
C SER A 177 11.20 25.84 18.35
N ASN A 178 10.91 27.13 18.17
CA ASN A 178 10.83 28.12 19.26
C ASN A 178 9.42 28.21 19.88
N VAL A 179 8.48 27.41 19.41
CA VAL A 179 7.12 27.32 19.94
C VAL A 179 6.78 25.86 20.26
N ALA A 180 5.91 25.65 21.24
CA ALA A 180 5.35 24.36 21.58
C ALA A 180 3.84 24.48 21.75
N ILE A 181 3.12 23.37 21.65
CA ILE A 181 1.68 23.37 21.88
C ILE A 181 1.44 23.55 23.37
N PHE A 182 0.52 24.43 23.72
CA PHE A 182 0.10 24.59 25.10
C PHE A 182 -0.90 23.47 25.43
N ASN A 183 -0.60 22.69 26.46
CA ASN A 183 -1.53 21.71 26.98
C ASN A 183 -2.27 22.31 28.19
N ALA A 184 -3.57 22.57 28.02
CA ALA A 184 -4.41 23.17 29.05
C ALA A 184 -4.53 22.31 30.31
N ALA A 185 -4.47 20.98 30.19
CA ALA A 185 -4.62 20.07 31.33
C ALA A 185 -3.38 20.05 32.24
N THR A 186 -2.18 20.15 31.65
CA THR A 186 -0.92 20.12 32.41
C THR A 186 -0.37 21.52 32.70
N GLY A 187 -0.89 22.55 32.02
CA GLY A 187 -0.37 23.92 32.06
C GLY A 187 1.03 24.05 31.44
N LYS A 188 1.52 23.01 30.74
CA LYS A 188 2.90 22.92 30.25
C LYS A 188 2.97 22.98 28.73
N ALA A 189 4.19 23.23 28.25
CA ALA A 189 4.56 23.26 26.85
C ALA A 189 4.85 21.83 26.35
N ASP A 190 3.95 21.26 25.54
CA ASP A 190 4.08 19.91 25.02
C ASP A 190 4.61 19.90 23.59
N ARG A 191 5.56 19.00 23.33
CA ARG A 191 6.03 18.70 21.97
C ARG A 191 5.27 17.50 21.44
N ARG A 192 4.27 17.73 20.59
CA ARG A 192 3.65 16.65 19.81
C ARG A 192 4.67 16.03 18.86
N ASN A 193 4.92 14.74 19.03
CA ASN A 193 5.51 13.92 17.99
C ASN A 193 4.39 13.40 17.08
N TYR A 194 4.63 13.28 15.79
CA TYR A 194 3.74 12.55 14.90
C TYR A 194 4.50 11.36 14.35
N GLN A 195 3.95 10.17 14.52
CA GLN A 195 4.39 9.03 13.74
C GLN A 195 3.57 9.07 12.45
N VAL A 196 4.25 9.24 11.32
CA VAL A 196 3.59 8.95 10.05
C VAL A 196 3.38 7.44 10.04
N ILE A 197 2.18 7.02 10.42
CA ILE A 197 1.72 5.67 10.10
C ILE A 197 1.68 5.67 8.59
N TRP A 198 2.69 5.07 7.99
CA TRP A 198 2.61 4.71 6.59
C TRP A 198 1.36 3.86 6.51
N SER A 199 0.32 4.38 5.85
CA SER A 199 -0.56 3.50 5.10
C SER A 199 0.25 2.99 3.90
N SER A 200 1.43 2.42 4.15
CA SER A 200 1.76 1.20 3.46
C SER A 200 0.55 0.34 3.73
N THR A 201 0.03 -0.28 2.69
CA THR A 201 -0.97 -1.32 2.81
C THR A 201 -0.31 -2.45 3.61
N MET A 202 -0.03 -2.27 4.90
CA MET A 202 0.25 -3.38 5.79
C MET A 202 -0.91 -4.32 5.52
N ALA A 203 -0.57 -5.54 5.11
CA ALA A 203 -1.58 -6.55 4.82
C ALA A 203 -2.58 -6.53 5.97
N LYS A 204 -3.87 -6.43 5.68
CA LYS A 204 -4.91 -6.20 6.69
C LYS A 204 -4.82 -7.25 7.80
N LEU A 205 -4.34 -8.43 7.43
CA LEU A 205 -4.07 -9.55 8.30
C LEU A 205 -3.01 -9.30 9.39
N HIS A 206 -2.02 -8.44 9.15
CA HIS A 206 -1.02 -8.08 10.16
C HIS A 206 -1.57 -7.13 11.23
N ASP A 207 -2.44 -6.20 10.84
CA ASP A 207 -3.12 -5.33 11.80
C ASP A 207 -4.15 -6.13 12.60
N TYR A 208 -4.92 -6.99 11.94
CA TYR A 208 -5.79 -7.98 12.57
C TYR A 208 -5.04 -8.88 13.57
N TYR A 209 -3.83 -9.32 13.20
CA TYR A 209 -2.97 -10.09 14.10
C TYR A 209 -2.68 -9.31 15.39
N LYS A 210 -2.22 -8.06 15.28
CA LYS A 210 -1.85 -7.24 16.45
C LYS A 210 -3.03 -6.88 17.32
N ASP A 211 -4.14 -6.53 16.71
CA ASP A 211 -5.28 -5.94 17.41
C ASP A 211 -6.20 -7.00 18.02
N GLU A 212 -6.34 -8.15 17.36
CA GLU A 212 -7.31 -9.19 17.75
C GLU A 212 -6.64 -10.53 18.10
N VAL A 213 -5.84 -11.09 17.19
CA VAL A 213 -5.26 -12.44 17.38
C VAL A 213 -4.33 -12.49 18.59
N VAL A 214 -3.49 -11.47 18.78
CA VAL A 214 -2.59 -11.37 19.94
C VAL A 214 -3.38 -11.39 21.24
N LYS A 215 -4.47 -10.61 21.33
CA LYS A 215 -5.30 -10.56 22.53
C LYS A 215 -5.97 -11.90 22.80
N LYS A 216 -6.53 -12.53 21.76
CA LYS A 216 -7.18 -13.84 21.85
C LYS A 216 -6.22 -14.91 22.38
N LEU A 217 -5.02 -15.01 21.79
CA LEU A 217 -4.01 -15.98 22.20
C LEU A 217 -3.42 -15.69 23.58
N MET A 218 -3.28 -14.42 23.96
CA MET A 218 -2.88 -14.06 25.33
C MET A 218 -3.86 -14.59 26.36
N THR A 219 -5.18 -14.45 26.11
CA THR A 219 -6.21 -14.95 27.00
C THR A 219 -6.28 -16.48 26.99
N GLU A 220 -6.20 -17.11 25.82
CA GLU A 220 -6.32 -18.56 25.65
C GLU A 220 -5.18 -19.33 26.32
N PHE A 221 -3.93 -18.89 26.16
CA PHE A 221 -2.75 -19.54 26.74
C PHE A 221 -2.20 -18.86 28.00
N ASN A 222 -2.89 -17.81 28.48
CA ASN A 222 -2.50 -17.02 29.65
C ASN A 222 -1.02 -16.56 29.64
N TYR A 223 -0.58 -15.99 28.52
CA TYR A 223 0.80 -15.51 28.39
C TYR A 223 1.04 -14.25 29.25
N ASN A 224 2.19 -14.21 29.93
CA ASN A 224 2.59 -13.07 30.76
C ASN A 224 3.08 -11.86 29.95
N SER A 225 3.51 -12.10 28.71
CA SER A 225 4.05 -11.06 27.84
C SER A 225 3.58 -11.25 26.41
N VAL A 226 3.29 -10.13 25.74
CA VAL A 226 2.98 -10.08 24.30
C VAL A 226 4.09 -10.74 23.47
N MET A 227 5.33 -10.70 23.93
CA MET A 227 6.47 -11.29 23.22
C MET A 227 6.47 -12.82 23.22
N GLN A 228 5.73 -13.46 24.13
CA GLN A 228 5.56 -14.91 24.20
C GLN A 228 4.52 -15.43 23.22
N VAL A 229 3.64 -14.55 22.72
CA VAL A 229 2.55 -14.92 21.83
C VAL A 229 3.12 -15.47 20.50
N PRO A 230 2.69 -16.65 20.05
CA PRO A 230 3.10 -17.20 18.78
C PRO A 230 2.80 -16.26 17.60
N ARG A 231 3.68 -16.28 16.61
CA ARG A 231 3.50 -15.54 15.35
C ARG A 231 4.03 -16.35 14.17
N VAL A 232 3.55 -16.01 12.97
CA VAL A 232 4.13 -16.53 11.73
C VAL A 232 5.46 -15.82 11.47
N GLU A 233 6.56 -16.57 11.44
CA GLU A 233 7.91 -16.01 11.22
C GLU A 233 8.20 -15.85 9.73
N LYS A 234 7.89 -16.90 8.96
CA LYS A 234 8.16 -16.97 7.53
C LYS A 234 7.26 -18.00 6.87
N ILE A 235 7.04 -17.82 5.58
CA ILE A 235 6.38 -18.82 4.73
C ILE A 235 7.38 -19.22 3.65
N THR A 236 7.59 -20.53 3.50
CA THR A 236 8.45 -21.09 2.46
C THR A 236 7.57 -21.79 1.43
N LEU A 237 7.73 -21.40 0.17
CA LEU A 237 7.10 -22.06 -0.97
C LEU A 237 8.18 -22.85 -1.70
N ASN A 238 7.92 -24.12 -1.98
CA ASN A 238 8.86 -25.00 -2.66
C ASN A 238 8.16 -25.79 -3.74
N MET A 239 8.80 -25.92 -4.89
CA MET A 239 8.32 -26.70 -6.02
C MET A 239 9.44 -27.64 -6.49
N GLY A 240 9.19 -28.94 -6.36
CA GLY A 240 10.02 -29.98 -6.97
C GLY A 240 9.62 -30.19 -8.42
N VAL A 241 10.57 -30.05 -9.34
CA VAL A 241 10.36 -30.20 -10.79
C VAL A 241 11.25 -31.35 -11.27
N GLY A 242 10.87 -32.58 -10.96
CA GLY A 242 11.69 -33.77 -11.25
C GLY A 242 12.03 -33.95 -12.73
N GLU A 243 11.17 -33.46 -13.62
CA GLU A 243 11.33 -33.53 -15.07
C GLU A 243 12.35 -32.51 -15.62
N ALA A 244 12.79 -31.55 -14.79
CA ALA A 244 13.81 -30.57 -15.13
C ALA A 244 15.15 -31.20 -15.52
N ILE A 245 15.37 -32.47 -15.16
CA ILE A 245 16.57 -33.24 -15.54
C ILE A 245 16.62 -33.43 -17.07
N ALA A 246 15.47 -33.66 -17.70
CA ALA A 246 15.37 -33.85 -19.14
C ALA A 246 15.27 -32.51 -19.88
N ASP A 247 14.49 -31.57 -19.34
CA ASP A 247 14.30 -30.25 -19.93
C ASP A 247 14.47 -29.13 -18.91
N LYS A 248 15.58 -28.38 -19.05
CA LYS A 248 15.89 -27.22 -18.22
C LYS A 248 14.83 -26.12 -18.32
N LYS A 249 14.13 -25.99 -19.46
CA LYS A 249 13.11 -24.94 -19.66
C LYS A 249 11.92 -25.12 -18.71
N LEU A 250 11.56 -26.36 -18.37
CA LEU A 250 10.48 -26.63 -17.41
C LEU A 250 10.77 -26.05 -16.03
N LEU A 251 12.04 -25.99 -15.65
CA LEU A 251 12.47 -25.39 -14.39
C LEU A 251 12.40 -23.87 -14.43
N ASP A 252 12.77 -23.26 -15.55
CA ASP A 252 12.68 -21.82 -15.74
C ASP A 252 11.22 -21.35 -15.73
N ASN A 253 10.31 -22.12 -16.34
CA ASN A 253 8.86 -21.90 -16.28
C ASN A 253 8.32 -22.01 -14.86
N ALA A 254 8.67 -23.07 -14.13
CA ALA A 254 8.29 -23.24 -12.73
C ALA A 254 8.79 -22.09 -11.84
N ALA A 255 10.02 -21.62 -12.08
CA ALA A 255 10.57 -20.47 -11.38
C ALA A 255 9.83 -19.17 -11.75
N ALA A 256 9.36 -19.02 -12.99
CA ALA A 256 8.54 -17.87 -13.40
C ALA A 256 7.15 -17.89 -12.72
N ASP A 257 6.49 -19.05 -12.66
CA ASP A 257 5.22 -19.22 -11.95
C ASP A 257 5.37 -18.88 -10.46
N LEU A 258 6.41 -19.42 -9.81
CA LEU A 258 6.67 -19.17 -8.39
C LEU A 258 7.07 -17.70 -8.13
N ALA A 259 7.72 -17.04 -9.09
CA ALA A 259 7.97 -15.60 -9.03
C ALA A 259 6.68 -14.77 -9.13
N ALA A 260 5.75 -15.17 -10.00
CA ALA A 260 4.45 -14.52 -10.14
C ALA A 260 3.61 -14.64 -8.85
N ILE A 261 3.56 -15.83 -8.26
CA ILE A 261 2.82 -16.10 -7.01
C ILE A 261 3.40 -15.30 -5.84
N SER A 262 4.73 -15.31 -5.70
CA SER A 262 5.42 -14.78 -4.51
C SER A 262 5.83 -13.30 -4.62
N GLY A 263 5.83 -12.73 -5.83
CA GLY A 263 6.37 -11.39 -6.09
C GLY A 263 7.88 -11.26 -5.83
N GLN A 264 8.59 -12.39 -5.72
CA GLN A 264 10.01 -12.44 -5.37
C GLN A 264 10.74 -13.44 -6.27
N LYS A 265 11.98 -13.12 -6.65
CA LYS A 265 12.82 -14.01 -7.45
C LYS A 265 13.10 -15.32 -6.68
N PRO A 266 12.70 -16.49 -7.20
CA PRO A 266 12.98 -17.77 -6.55
C PRO A 266 14.45 -18.16 -6.63
N LEU A 267 14.88 -18.99 -5.68
CA LEU A 267 16.16 -19.68 -5.70
C LEU A 267 16.01 -21.05 -6.35
N ILE A 268 16.82 -21.35 -7.36
CA ILE A 268 16.91 -22.68 -7.95
C ILE A 268 17.63 -23.63 -6.99
N THR A 269 17.00 -24.75 -6.65
CA THR A 269 17.55 -25.79 -5.77
C THR A 269 18.28 -26.86 -6.59
N LYS A 270 19.48 -27.22 -6.12
CA LYS A 270 20.35 -28.22 -6.74
C LYS A 270 20.37 -29.51 -5.92
N ALA A 271 20.56 -30.65 -6.58
CA ALA A 271 20.72 -31.95 -5.96
C ALA A 271 21.93 -31.96 -5.01
N ARG A 272 21.75 -32.46 -3.78
CA ARG A 272 22.86 -32.64 -2.83
C ARG A 272 23.54 -34.00 -2.96
N LYS A 273 22.82 -35.01 -3.43
CA LYS A 273 23.31 -36.39 -3.60
C LYS A 273 22.87 -36.93 -4.96
N SER A 274 23.68 -37.81 -5.54
CA SER A 274 23.30 -38.59 -6.72
C SER A 274 22.43 -39.77 -6.29
N VAL A 275 21.30 -39.98 -6.97
CA VAL A 275 20.38 -41.10 -6.70
C VAL A 275 19.95 -41.71 -8.03
N ALA A 276 20.32 -42.97 -8.25
CA ALA A 276 20.10 -43.67 -9.51
C ALA A 276 18.60 -43.82 -9.84
N GLY A 277 17.75 -44.14 -8.84
CA GLY A 277 16.31 -44.32 -9.04
C GLY A 277 15.59 -43.10 -9.61
N PHE A 278 16.06 -41.89 -9.31
CA PHE A 278 15.52 -40.65 -9.86
C PHE A 278 16.31 -40.12 -11.07
N LYS A 279 17.36 -40.83 -11.51
CA LYS A 279 18.31 -40.40 -12.55
C LYS A 279 18.96 -39.03 -12.24
N ILE A 280 19.11 -38.72 -10.95
CA ILE A 280 19.66 -37.45 -10.47
C ILE A 280 21.16 -37.60 -10.19
N ARG A 281 21.96 -36.63 -10.64
CA ARG A 281 23.36 -36.45 -10.24
C ARG A 281 23.51 -35.24 -9.31
N GLN A 282 24.48 -35.30 -8.41
CA GLN A 282 24.83 -34.19 -7.52
C GLN A 282 25.07 -32.90 -8.32
N GLY A 283 24.53 -31.78 -7.83
CA GLY A 283 24.63 -30.47 -8.47
C GLY A 283 23.58 -30.17 -9.53
N TYR A 284 22.77 -31.15 -9.97
CA TYR A 284 21.74 -30.93 -10.98
C TYR A 284 20.59 -30.06 -10.44
N PRO A 285 20.09 -29.08 -11.20
CA PRO A 285 18.98 -28.24 -10.77
C PRO A 285 17.66 -29.03 -10.89
N ILE A 286 16.89 -29.12 -9.80
CA ILE A 286 15.70 -30.00 -9.70
C ILE A 286 14.45 -29.23 -9.28
N GLY A 287 14.58 -28.08 -8.65
CA GLY A 287 13.42 -27.36 -8.16
C GLY A 287 13.69 -25.89 -7.94
N CYS A 288 12.69 -25.22 -7.41
CA CYS A 288 12.81 -23.82 -7.02
C CYS A 288 12.07 -23.58 -5.71
N LYS A 289 12.58 -22.63 -4.93
CA LYS A 289 11.95 -22.24 -3.67
C LYS A 289 12.04 -20.75 -3.44
N VAL A 290 11.13 -20.23 -2.64
CA VAL A 290 11.18 -18.85 -2.13
C VAL A 290 10.83 -18.86 -0.65
N THR A 291 11.45 -17.96 0.10
CA THR A 291 11.09 -17.73 1.50
C THR A 291 10.63 -16.29 1.63
N LEU A 292 9.38 -16.14 2.05
CA LEU A 292 8.72 -14.87 2.29
C LEU A 292 8.82 -14.50 3.77
N ARG A 293 9.15 -13.24 4.04
CA ARG A 293 9.18 -12.62 5.38
C ARG A 293 8.61 -11.21 5.32
N GLY A 294 8.24 -10.67 6.48
CA GLY A 294 7.75 -9.29 6.60
C GLY A 294 6.46 -9.07 5.80
N GLU A 295 6.36 -7.93 5.13
CA GLU A 295 5.15 -7.49 4.41
C GLU A 295 4.70 -8.50 3.34
N ARG A 296 5.63 -8.99 2.50
CA ARG A 296 5.31 -9.98 1.45
C ARG A 296 4.77 -11.30 1.99
N MET A 297 5.20 -11.70 3.18
CA MET A 297 4.69 -12.90 3.84
C MET A 297 3.23 -12.71 4.23
N TRP A 298 2.89 -11.57 4.85
CA TRP A 298 1.52 -11.27 5.23
C TRP A 298 0.58 -11.12 4.03
N GLU A 299 1.02 -10.43 2.97
CA GLU A 299 0.24 -10.32 1.73
C GLU A 299 -0.01 -11.67 1.07
N PHE A 300 1.00 -12.54 1.05
CA PHE A 300 0.84 -13.91 0.55
C PHE A 300 -0.11 -14.73 1.43
N PHE A 301 0.03 -14.63 2.75
CA PHE A 301 -0.78 -15.38 3.71
C PHE A 301 -2.26 -15.00 3.65
N GLU A 302 -2.57 -13.70 3.57
CA GLU A 302 -3.93 -13.20 3.38
C GLU A 302 -4.54 -13.74 2.08
N ARG A 303 -3.79 -13.66 0.98
CA ARG A 303 -4.24 -14.16 -0.33
C ARG A 303 -4.39 -15.68 -0.36
N LEU A 304 -3.54 -16.39 0.37
CA LEU A 304 -3.59 -17.84 0.50
C LEU A 304 -4.93 -18.25 1.13
N ILE A 305 -5.26 -17.69 2.29
CA ILE A 305 -6.47 -18.03 3.05
C ILE A 305 -7.73 -17.58 2.31
N THR A 306 -7.76 -16.34 1.81
CA THR A 306 -8.99 -15.74 1.28
C THR A 306 -9.30 -16.11 -0.15
N ILE A 307 -8.28 -16.34 -0.99
CA ILE A 307 -8.46 -16.51 -2.44
C ILE A 307 -7.98 -17.88 -2.91
N ALA A 308 -6.74 -18.27 -2.58
CA ALA A 308 -6.15 -19.46 -3.19
C ALA A 308 -6.74 -20.77 -2.62
N VAL A 309 -6.86 -20.91 -1.30
CA VAL A 309 -7.36 -22.13 -0.65
C VAL A 309 -8.82 -22.43 -1.03
N PRO A 310 -9.76 -21.46 -1.06
CA PRO A 310 -11.12 -21.70 -1.51
C PRO A 310 -11.24 -22.11 -2.99
N ARG A 311 -10.23 -21.85 -3.82
CA ARG A 311 -10.18 -22.26 -5.24
C ARG A 311 -9.67 -23.68 -5.44
N ILE A 312 -9.22 -24.37 -4.39
CA ILE A 312 -8.79 -25.76 -4.48
C ILE A 312 -10.00 -26.60 -4.93
N ARG A 313 -9.82 -27.39 -5.98
CA ARG A 313 -10.82 -28.34 -6.44
C ARG A 313 -11.11 -29.39 -5.36
N ASP A 314 -12.39 -29.68 -5.12
CA ASP A 314 -12.87 -30.61 -4.10
C ASP A 314 -12.39 -30.26 -2.68
N PHE A 315 -12.33 -28.96 -2.35
CA PHE A 315 -11.86 -28.49 -1.05
C PHE A 315 -12.79 -28.94 0.10
N ARG A 316 -12.26 -29.79 0.99
CA ARG A 316 -12.95 -30.27 2.21
C ARG A 316 -12.34 -29.73 3.50
N GLY A 317 -11.54 -28.66 3.41
CA GLY A 317 -10.74 -28.15 4.52
C GLY A 317 -9.34 -28.75 4.56
N LEU A 318 -8.43 -28.00 5.18
CA LEU A 318 -7.02 -28.36 5.36
C LEU A 318 -6.85 -29.30 6.56
N SER A 319 -5.97 -30.30 6.44
CA SER A 319 -5.76 -31.27 7.52
C SER A 319 -5.23 -30.59 8.78
N ALA A 320 -5.86 -30.84 9.93
CA ALA A 320 -5.39 -30.39 11.23
C ALA A 320 -4.19 -31.20 11.78
N LYS A 321 -3.79 -32.27 11.08
CA LYS A 321 -2.70 -33.19 11.47
C LYS A 321 -1.35 -32.84 10.83
N SER A 322 -1.27 -31.87 9.93
CA SER A 322 -0.05 -31.57 9.18
C SER A 322 0.95 -30.67 9.92
N PHE A 323 0.95 -30.74 11.26
CA PHE A 323 1.92 -30.03 12.10
C PHE A 323 3.13 -30.92 12.42
N ASP A 324 4.28 -30.31 12.73
CA ASP A 324 5.56 -31.00 12.90
C ASP A 324 5.97 -31.27 14.36
N GLY A 325 5.06 -31.12 15.32
CA GLY A 325 5.34 -31.21 16.76
C GLY A 325 5.86 -29.90 17.38
N ARG A 326 6.21 -28.91 16.56
CA ARG A 326 6.74 -27.60 16.99
C ARG A 326 5.85 -26.46 16.50
N GLY A 327 4.60 -26.74 16.13
CA GLY A 327 3.65 -25.74 15.68
C GLY A 327 3.91 -25.15 14.29
N ASN A 328 4.80 -25.75 13.48
CA ASN A 328 4.92 -25.39 12.08
C ASN A 328 3.93 -26.21 11.26
N TYR A 329 3.30 -25.57 10.28
CA TYR A 329 2.29 -26.20 9.44
C TYR A 329 2.81 -26.38 8.02
N SER A 330 2.62 -27.55 7.42
CA SER A 330 2.94 -27.78 6.02
C SER A 330 1.74 -28.33 5.25
N MET A 331 1.52 -27.82 4.05
CA MET A 331 0.50 -28.33 3.14
C MET A 331 1.02 -28.40 1.71
N GLY A 332 0.58 -29.43 1.00
CA GLY A 332 0.82 -29.59 -0.44
C GLY A 332 -0.39 -29.09 -1.22
N VAL A 333 -0.14 -28.18 -2.16
CA VAL A 333 -1.08 -27.77 -3.20
C VAL A 333 -0.80 -28.60 -4.44
N ARG A 334 -1.80 -29.26 -5.00
CA ARG A 334 -1.62 -30.13 -6.19
C ARG A 334 -1.43 -29.34 -7.48
N GLU A 335 -2.03 -28.15 -7.56
CA GLU A 335 -2.11 -27.36 -8.78
C GLU A 335 -1.78 -25.90 -8.47
N GLN A 336 -0.76 -25.33 -9.12
CA GLN A 336 -0.38 -23.93 -8.92
C GLN A 336 -1.40 -22.92 -9.49
N ILE A 337 -2.33 -23.37 -10.35
CA ILE A 337 -3.35 -22.53 -10.99
C ILE A 337 -4.41 -21.98 -10.01
N ILE A 338 -4.43 -22.44 -8.75
CA ILE A 338 -5.31 -21.88 -7.72
C ILE A 338 -4.96 -20.40 -7.41
N PHE A 339 -3.73 -19.99 -7.69
CA PHE A 339 -3.28 -18.62 -7.48
C PHE A 339 -3.74 -17.71 -8.63
N PRO A 340 -4.38 -16.57 -8.36
CA PRO A 340 -4.91 -15.67 -9.39
C PRO A 340 -3.82 -15.02 -10.26
N GLU A 341 -2.55 -15.04 -9.82
CA GLU A 341 -1.41 -14.53 -10.59
C GLU A 341 -0.99 -15.45 -11.73
N ILE A 342 -1.43 -16.71 -11.71
CA ILE A 342 -1.15 -17.69 -12.75
C ILE A 342 -2.23 -17.62 -13.83
N ASP A 343 -1.79 -17.44 -15.07
CA ASP A 343 -2.65 -17.42 -16.24
C ASP A 343 -2.76 -18.83 -16.83
N TYR A 344 -3.93 -19.45 -16.71
CA TYR A 344 -4.19 -20.83 -17.13
C TYR A 344 -3.75 -21.10 -18.58
N ASP A 345 -3.97 -20.15 -19.49
CA ASP A 345 -3.68 -20.31 -20.92
C ASP A 345 -2.18 -20.30 -21.25
N LYS A 346 -1.34 -19.82 -20.31
CA LYS A 346 0.12 -19.75 -20.48
C LYS A 346 0.88 -20.84 -19.74
N VAL A 347 0.20 -21.61 -18.90
CA VAL A 347 0.82 -22.68 -18.14
C VAL A 347 1.11 -23.85 -19.08
N ASP A 348 2.38 -24.27 -19.13
CA ASP A 348 2.82 -25.44 -19.91
C ASP A 348 2.36 -26.76 -19.28
N ARG A 349 2.37 -26.85 -17.94
CA ARG A 349 1.86 -27.98 -17.19
C ARG A 349 1.45 -27.61 -15.77
N VAL A 350 0.50 -28.37 -15.24
CA VAL A 350 0.09 -28.28 -13.85
C VAL A 350 1.19 -28.90 -12.97
N ARG A 351 1.61 -28.17 -11.94
CA ARG A 351 2.67 -28.51 -10.98
C ARG A 351 2.14 -28.36 -9.56
N GLY A 352 2.60 -29.23 -8.68
CA GLY A 352 2.37 -29.10 -7.24
C GLY A 352 3.28 -28.04 -6.61
N LEU A 353 2.84 -27.50 -5.47
CA LEU A 353 3.58 -26.54 -4.66
C LEU A 353 3.42 -26.92 -3.18
N ASP A 354 4.53 -27.05 -2.46
CA ASP A 354 4.50 -27.19 -1.01
C ASP A 354 4.61 -25.84 -0.33
N ILE A 355 3.76 -25.62 0.67
CA ILE A 355 3.67 -24.40 1.45
C ILE A 355 3.92 -24.76 2.90
N THR A 356 5.05 -24.28 3.45
CA THR A 356 5.40 -24.45 4.85
C THR A 356 5.29 -23.10 5.56
N ILE A 357 4.41 -23.04 6.55
CA ILE A 357 4.23 -21.91 7.46
C ILE A 357 5.06 -22.20 8.71
N THR A 358 6.17 -21.48 8.86
CA THR A 358 6.99 -21.56 10.07
C THR A 358 6.49 -20.55 11.08
N THR A 359 6.22 -21.00 12.30
CA THR A 359 5.74 -20.16 13.40
C THR A 359 6.76 -20.15 14.53
N THR A 360 6.55 -19.25 15.50
CA THR A 360 7.33 -19.22 16.74
C THR A 360 6.67 -20.02 17.87
N ALA A 361 5.61 -20.79 17.57
CA ALA A 361 4.95 -21.65 18.55
C ALA A 361 5.92 -22.72 19.07
N LYS A 362 5.67 -23.21 20.30
CA LYS A 362 6.45 -24.30 20.90
C LYS A 362 5.78 -25.65 20.74
N SER A 363 4.47 -25.67 20.56
CA SER A 363 3.66 -26.88 20.44
C SER A 363 2.70 -26.80 19.25
N ASP A 364 2.20 -27.95 18.82
CA ASP A 364 1.18 -28.04 17.77
C ASP A 364 -0.16 -27.45 18.18
N GLU A 365 -0.45 -27.44 19.47
CA GLU A 365 -1.65 -26.80 20.02
C GLU A 365 -1.58 -25.28 19.83
N GLU A 366 -0.46 -24.66 20.24
CA GLU A 366 -0.21 -23.23 20.03
C GLU A 366 -0.21 -22.87 18.54
N GLY A 367 0.45 -23.68 17.71
CA GLY A 367 0.48 -23.48 16.26
C GLY A 367 -0.90 -23.59 15.62
N ARG A 368 -1.72 -24.54 16.06
CA ARG A 368 -3.10 -24.72 15.60
C ARG A 368 -4.00 -23.59 16.04
N ALA A 369 -3.91 -23.15 17.29
CA ALA A 369 -4.66 -22.02 17.80
C ALA A 369 -4.29 -20.73 17.05
N LEU A 370 -3.00 -20.50 16.79
CA LEU A 370 -2.53 -19.37 15.98
C LEU A 370 -3.16 -19.36 14.58
N LEU A 371 -3.10 -20.48 13.86
CA LEU A 371 -3.69 -20.56 12.53
C LEU A 371 -5.21 -20.48 12.58
N ALA A 372 -5.87 -21.13 13.54
CA ALA A 372 -7.32 -21.07 13.70
C ALA A 372 -7.79 -19.64 13.99
N ALA A 373 -7.00 -18.84 14.71
CA ALA A 373 -7.29 -17.43 14.95
C ALA A 373 -7.22 -16.56 13.67
N PHE A 374 -6.60 -17.04 12.60
CA PHE A 374 -6.61 -16.40 11.28
C PHE A 374 -7.73 -16.92 10.35
N ASP A 375 -8.76 -17.57 10.91
CA ASP A 375 -9.80 -18.26 10.16
C ASP A 375 -9.24 -19.27 9.14
N PHE A 376 -8.11 -19.90 9.49
CA PHE A 376 -7.48 -20.88 8.63
C PHE A 376 -8.45 -22.07 8.46
N PRO A 377 -8.76 -22.46 7.20
CA PRO A 377 -9.89 -23.34 6.92
C PRO A 377 -9.54 -24.80 7.18
N PHE A 378 -9.39 -25.18 8.44
CA PHE A 378 -9.21 -26.56 8.86
C PHE A 378 -10.44 -27.40 8.51
N ARG A 379 -10.18 -28.66 8.16
CA ARG A 379 -11.21 -29.69 7.99
C ARG A 379 -11.88 -29.92 9.33
N LYS A 380 -13.18 -29.62 9.39
CA LYS A 380 -14.04 -29.88 10.53
C LYS A 380 -14.33 -31.37 10.67
#